data_AF-A0A534B4E1-F1
#
_entry.id   AF-A0A534B4E1-F1
#
_cell.length_a   1.000
_cell.length_b   1.000
_cell.length_c   1.000
_cell.angle_alpha   90.00
_cell.angle_beta   90.00
_cell.angle_gamma   90.00
#
_symmetry.space_group_name_H-M   'P 1'
#
loop_
_entity.id
_entity.type
_entity.pdbx_description
1 polymer ?
#
loop_
_entity_poly.entity_id
_entity_poly.type
_entity_poly.pdbx_seq_one_letter_code
_entity_poly.pdbx_strand_id
1 'polypeptide(L)'
;MVNLLTLAVFATIDEAAISGLKHAAAICDPQYECGGVVRAVPGGFEASALISSKRPFGVDLAEFYGPEVVADFHTHVCSIHNQAFADFFSMSDAIVNQELHTVGYMLSLCDWNIRRYDPSQDDRDDEEVDFRSGRVIYLTCGHIVGWVPPLPEEEIALELTVVRRRNRLTTHST
;
A
#
# COMPACT_ATOMS: atom_id res chain seq x y z
N MET A 1 -8.48 0.19 29.39
CA MET A 1 -7.88 -1.09 28.96
C MET A 1 -6.90 -0.77 27.84
N VAL A 2 -5.61 -1.00 28.06
CA VAL A 2 -4.58 -0.76 27.05
C VAL A 2 -4.67 -1.90 26.05
N ASN A 3 -5.08 -1.59 24.81
CA ASN A 3 -5.08 -2.55 23.72
C ASN A 3 -3.64 -2.69 23.24
N LEU A 4 -2.85 -3.52 23.94
CA LEU A 4 -1.49 -3.88 23.53
C LEU A 4 -1.60 -4.85 22.35
N LEU A 5 -1.88 -4.32 21.15
CA LEU A 5 -1.44 -4.96 19.91
C LEU A 5 0.07 -5.03 20.01
N THR A 6 0.59 -6.21 20.34
CA THR A 6 2.03 -6.46 20.29
C THR A 6 2.39 -6.37 18.81
N LEU A 7 3.03 -5.28 18.42
CA LEU A 7 3.55 -5.13 17.07
C LEU A 7 4.57 -6.25 16.87
N ALA A 8 4.31 -7.10 15.88
CA ALA A 8 5.14 -8.27 15.63
C ALA A 8 6.50 -7.80 15.10
N VAL A 9 7.58 -8.31 15.72
CA VAL A 9 8.95 -8.10 15.25
C VAL A 9 9.32 -9.28 14.36
N PHE A 10 9.62 -8.98 13.10
CA PHE A 10 9.94 -9.95 12.06
C PHE A 10 11.44 -10.06 11.82
N ALA A 11 11.89 -11.18 11.26
CA ALA A 11 13.30 -11.42 11.01
C ALA A 11 13.81 -10.65 9.78
N THR A 12 12.92 -10.35 8.82
CA THR A 12 13.26 -9.65 7.58
C THR A 12 12.34 -8.45 7.31
N ILE A 13 12.82 -7.53 6.47
CA ILE A 13 12.03 -6.40 5.95
C ILE A 13 10.83 -6.92 5.15
N ASP A 14 11.04 -7.93 4.30
CA ASP A 14 9.98 -8.53 3.47
C ASP A 14 8.83 -9.05 4.32
N GLU A 15 9.13 -9.79 5.40
CA GLU A 15 8.12 -10.33 6.32
C GLU A 15 7.28 -9.23 6.96
N ALA A 16 7.94 -8.16 7.44
CA ALA A 16 7.26 -7.02 8.03
C ALA A 16 6.37 -6.28 7.03
N ALA A 17 6.90 -5.96 5.84
CA ALA A 17 6.16 -5.25 4.80
C ALA A 17 4.97 -6.09 4.27
N ILE A 18 5.18 -7.38 4.00
CA ILE A 18 4.11 -8.29 3.57
C ILE A 18 3.04 -8.42 4.64
N SER A 19 3.42 -8.50 5.93
CA SER A 19 2.46 -8.50 7.03
C SER A 19 1.67 -7.19 7.08
N GLY A 20 2.34 -6.05 6.91
CA GLY A 20 1.70 -4.73 6.84
C GLY A 20 0.69 -4.62 5.70
N LEU A 21 1.04 -5.08 4.49
CA LEU A 21 0.17 -5.08 3.32
C LEU A 21 -1.02 -6.03 3.46
N LYS A 22 -0.82 -7.21 4.06
CA LYS A 22 -1.92 -8.12 4.40
C LYS A 22 -2.88 -7.48 5.40
N HIS A 23 -2.35 -6.75 6.39
CA HIS A 23 -3.18 -6.03 7.34
C HIS A 23 -3.94 -4.89 6.65
N ALA A 24 -3.28 -4.11 5.80
CA ALA A 24 -3.91 -3.04 5.03
C ALA A 24 -5.06 -3.56 4.15
N ALA A 25 -4.83 -4.63 3.40
CA ALA A 25 -5.84 -5.26 2.57
C ALA A 25 -7.07 -5.75 3.36
N ALA A 26 -6.89 -6.12 4.64
CA ALA A 26 -7.95 -6.63 5.48
C ALA A 26 -8.79 -5.54 6.16
N ILE A 27 -8.24 -4.34 6.38
CA ILE A 27 -8.91 -3.32 7.22
C ILE A 27 -9.11 -1.95 6.57
N CYS A 28 -8.38 -1.64 5.50
CA CYS A 28 -8.48 -0.35 4.83
C CYS A 28 -9.56 -0.39 3.74
N ASP A 29 -10.20 0.77 3.52
CA ASP A 29 -11.18 0.93 2.44
C ASP A 29 -10.45 0.78 1.08
N PRO A 30 -10.83 -0.20 0.24
CA PRO A 30 -10.13 -0.47 -1.02
C PRO A 30 -10.28 0.65 -2.06
N GLN A 31 -11.09 1.70 -1.80
CA GLN A 31 -11.20 2.89 -2.65
C GLN A 31 -10.07 3.89 -2.45
N TYR A 32 -9.28 3.75 -1.38
CA TYR A 32 -8.19 4.66 -1.03
C TYR A 32 -6.91 3.88 -0.82
N GLU A 33 -5.78 4.50 -1.17
CA GLU A 33 -4.50 3.93 -0.80
C GLU A 33 -4.30 4.01 0.72
N CYS A 34 -3.79 2.92 1.24
CA CYS A 34 -3.48 2.71 2.64
C CYS A 34 -2.11 2.06 2.75
N GLY A 35 -1.30 2.55 3.70
CA GLY A 35 0.09 2.15 3.83
C GLY A 35 0.70 2.54 5.16
N GLY A 36 2.01 2.31 5.26
CA GLY A 36 2.82 2.55 6.43
C GLY A 36 4.30 2.37 6.11
N VAL A 37 5.13 2.30 7.15
CA VAL A 37 6.58 2.11 7.02
C VAL A 37 7.05 0.89 7.81
N VAL A 38 8.18 0.32 7.41
CA VAL A 38 8.91 -0.68 8.20
C VAL A 38 10.08 0.01 8.88
N ARG A 39 10.19 -0.21 10.19
CA ARG A 39 11.29 0.29 11.02
C ARG A 39 12.22 -0.85 11.43
N ALA A 40 13.52 -0.57 11.43
CA ALA A 40 14.50 -1.40 12.11
C ALA A 40 14.37 -1.20 13.62
N VAL A 41 14.21 -2.29 14.36
CA VAL A 41 14.07 -2.29 15.82
C VAL A 41 15.04 -3.32 16.43
N PRO A 42 15.34 -3.25 17.74
CA PRO A 42 16.15 -4.28 18.38
C PRO A 42 15.53 -5.67 18.17
N GLY A 43 16.27 -6.54 17.48
CA GLY A 43 15.86 -7.92 17.22
C GLY A 43 15.13 -8.16 15.90
N GLY A 44 14.90 -7.14 15.06
CA GLY A 44 14.31 -7.34 13.74
C GLY A 44 13.66 -6.09 13.14
N PHE A 45 12.50 -6.30 12.51
CA PHE A 45 11.78 -5.29 11.74
C PHE A 45 10.31 -5.24 12.14
N GLU A 46 9.74 -4.04 12.15
CA GLU A 46 8.37 -3.81 12.60
C GLU A 46 7.63 -2.93 11.59
N ALA A 47 6.42 -3.35 11.19
CA ALA A 47 5.51 -2.53 10.40
C ALA A 47 4.79 -1.51 11.29
N SER A 48 4.68 -0.27 10.84
CA SER A 48 3.99 0.79 11.55
C SER A 48 2.48 0.58 11.62
N ALA A 49 1.81 1.45 12.39
CA ALA A 49 0.38 1.68 12.19
C ALA A 49 0.10 2.13 10.75
N LEU A 50 -1.12 1.84 10.28
CA LEU A 50 -1.57 2.19 8.94
C LEU A 50 -2.14 3.60 8.90
N ILE A 51 -1.87 4.30 7.81
CA ILE A 51 -2.56 5.53 7.42
C ILE A 51 -3.26 5.31 6.09
N SER A 52 -4.49 5.83 5.98
CA SER A 52 -5.26 5.83 4.74
C SER A 52 -5.33 7.25 4.21
N SER A 53 -5.17 7.38 2.91
CA SER A 53 -5.38 8.65 2.22
C SER A 53 -6.85 9.05 2.21
N LYS A 54 -7.11 10.36 2.08
CA LYS A 54 -8.42 10.88 1.64
C LYS A 54 -8.47 11.13 0.13
N ARG A 55 -7.35 10.90 -0.58
CA ARG A 55 -7.23 10.98 -2.03
C ARG A 55 -7.22 9.55 -2.62
N PRO A 56 -7.84 9.32 -3.79
CA PRO A 56 -7.94 7.96 -4.35
C PRO A 56 -6.60 7.33 -4.75
N PHE A 57 -5.61 8.15 -5.16
CA PHE A 57 -4.31 7.69 -5.67
C PHE A 57 -3.20 8.49 -4.99
N GLY A 58 -2.49 7.87 -4.06
CA GLY A 58 -1.45 8.46 -3.24
C GLY A 58 -1.79 8.44 -1.74
N VAL A 59 -0.91 7.82 -0.95
CA VAL A 59 -0.84 7.94 0.51
C VAL A 59 0.37 8.78 0.92
N ASP A 60 0.20 9.64 1.94
CA ASP A 60 1.29 10.47 2.46
C ASP A 60 1.86 9.83 3.73
N LEU A 61 3.10 9.37 3.63
CA LEU A 61 3.83 8.71 4.71
C LEU A 61 4.89 9.62 5.35
N ALA A 62 4.93 10.90 4.98
CA ALA A 62 5.99 11.83 5.41
C ALA A 62 6.18 11.86 6.93
N GLU A 63 5.07 11.83 7.68
CA GLU A 63 5.09 11.87 9.15
C GLU A 63 5.64 10.59 9.80
N PHE A 64 5.71 9.48 9.05
CA PHE A 64 6.27 8.22 9.53
C PHE A 64 7.75 8.05 9.24
N TYR A 65 8.33 8.86 8.36
CA TYR A 65 9.75 8.77 8.04
C TYR A 65 10.62 9.23 9.21
N GLY A 66 11.62 8.41 9.51
CA GLY A 66 12.61 8.61 10.55
C GLY A 66 13.88 7.83 10.21
N PRO A 67 15.00 8.07 10.91
CA PRO A 67 16.27 7.40 10.64
C PRO A 67 16.23 5.88 10.78
N GLU A 68 15.22 5.35 11.46
CA GLU A 68 14.99 3.92 11.66
C GLU A 68 14.19 3.26 10.53
N VAL A 69 13.62 4.05 9.61
CA VAL A 69 12.80 3.51 8.52
C VAL A 69 13.70 2.91 7.44
N VAL A 70 13.38 1.67 7.05
CA VAL A 70 14.13 0.89 6.06
C VAL A 70 13.29 0.48 4.85
N ALA A 71 11.96 0.59 4.96
CA ALA A 71 11.04 0.38 3.87
C ALA A 71 9.75 1.18 4.07
N ASP A 72 9.05 1.44 2.99
CA ASP A 72 7.62 1.79 3.04
C ASP A 72 6.80 0.72 2.35
N PHE A 73 5.51 0.70 2.67
CA PHE A 73 4.57 -0.19 2.02
C PHE A 73 3.21 0.49 1.86
N HIS A 74 2.54 0.27 0.73
CA HIS A 74 1.20 0.77 0.51
C HIS A 74 0.41 -0.04 -0.52
N THR A 75 -0.90 0.18 -0.54
CA THR A 75 -1.82 -0.45 -1.50
C THR A 75 -2.01 0.46 -2.70
N HIS A 76 -2.16 -0.12 -3.89
CA HIS A 76 -2.61 0.57 -5.09
C HIS A 76 -4.06 0.21 -5.39
N VAL A 77 -4.90 1.23 -5.48
CA VAL A 77 -6.34 1.09 -5.70
C VAL A 77 -6.62 0.55 -7.10
N CYS A 78 -7.45 -0.50 -7.17
CA CYS A 78 -7.96 -0.98 -8.45
C CYS A 78 -9.20 -0.19 -8.87
N SER A 79 -9.09 0.61 -9.93
CA SER A 79 -10.21 1.31 -10.53
C SER A 79 -10.06 1.37 -12.06
N ILE A 80 -11.16 1.65 -12.76
CA ILE A 80 -11.14 1.86 -14.22
C ILE A 80 -10.15 2.96 -14.67
N HIS A 81 -9.80 3.87 -13.76
CA HIS A 81 -8.88 4.97 -14.03
C HIS A 81 -7.41 4.63 -13.73
N ASN A 82 -7.14 3.60 -12.94
CA ASN A 82 -5.79 3.25 -12.46
C ASN A 82 -5.33 1.85 -12.89
N GLN A 83 -6.18 1.04 -13.50
CA GLN A 83 -5.88 -0.37 -13.80
C GLN A 83 -4.60 -0.57 -14.62
N ALA A 84 -4.28 0.33 -15.55
CA ALA A 84 -3.06 0.25 -16.37
C ALA A 84 -1.78 0.55 -15.57
N PHE A 85 -1.89 1.14 -14.38
CA PHE A 85 -0.76 1.64 -13.59
C PHE A 85 -0.70 1.02 -12.20
N ALA A 86 -1.75 0.31 -11.77
CA ALA A 86 -1.86 -0.28 -10.43
C ALA A 86 -0.73 -1.24 -10.09
N ASP A 87 -0.07 -1.81 -11.10
CA ASP A 87 1.01 -2.79 -10.95
C ASP A 87 2.42 -2.17 -10.95
N PHE A 88 2.54 -0.85 -11.10
CA PHE A 88 3.81 -0.15 -11.19
C PHE A 88 4.00 0.81 -10.01
N PHE A 89 5.25 0.98 -9.57
CA PHE A 89 5.60 2.09 -8.69
C PHE A 89 5.56 3.38 -9.50
N SER A 90 4.92 4.42 -8.96
CA SER A 90 4.92 5.73 -9.58
C SER A 90 6.31 6.36 -9.50
N MET A 91 6.58 7.34 -10.36
CA MET A 91 7.81 8.13 -10.27
C MET A 91 8.01 8.76 -8.88
N SER A 92 6.93 9.13 -8.20
CA SER A 92 7.01 9.67 -6.85
C SER A 92 7.46 8.62 -5.84
N ASP A 93 6.97 7.39 -5.94
CA ASP A 93 7.40 6.29 -5.05
C ASP A 93 8.89 6.00 -5.26
N ALA A 94 9.30 5.87 -6.53
CA ALA A 94 10.67 5.59 -6.89
C ALA A 94 11.64 6.67 -6.37
N ILE A 95 11.30 7.96 -6.53
CA ILE A 95 12.10 9.08 -6.03
C ILE A 95 12.20 9.03 -4.50
N VAL A 96 11.09 8.86 -3.80
CA VAL A 96 11.08 8.80 -2.32
C VAL A 96 11.96 7.66 -1.82
N ASN A 97 11.83 6.46 -2.40
CA ASN A 97 12.65 5.32 -2.03
C ASN A 97 14.13 5.53 -2.31
N GLN A 98 14.46 6.15 -3.45
CA GLN A 98 15.83 6.43 -3.81
C GLN A 98 16.47 7.50 -2.91
N GLU A 99 15.76 8.59 -2.62
CA GLU A 99 16.24 9.68 -1.77
C GLU A 99 16.38 9.27 -0.30
N LEU A 100 15.48 8.42 0.18
CA LEU A 100 15.48 7.95 1.57
C LEU A 100 16.26 6.65 1.78
N HIS A 101 16.79 6.05 0.71
CA HIS A 101 17.48 4.76 0.73
C HIS A 101 16.63 3.64 1.36
N THR A 102 15.34 3.61 1.05
CA THR A 102 14.38 2.62 1.55
C THR A 102 13.96 1.66 0.45
N VAL A 103 13.49 0.47 0.83
CA VAL A 103 12.82 -0.46 -0.08
C VAL A 103 11.33 -0.12 -0.17
N GLY A 104 10.75 -0.05 -1.36
CA GLY A 104 9.32 0.15 -1.56
C GLY A 104 8.58 -1.17 -1.70
N TYR A 105 7.41 -1.31 -1.07
CA TYR A 105 6.51 -2.44 -1.28
C TYR A 105 5.11 -1.97 -1.65
N MET A 106 4.52 -2.61 -2.65
CA MET A 106 3.20 -2.24 -3.12
C MET A 106 2.32 -3.47 -3.33
N LEU A 107 1.09 -3.44 -2.80
CA LEU A 107 0.04 -4.40 -3.13
C LEU A 107 -0.87 -3.79 -4.19
N SER A 108 -0.88 -4.37 -5.40
CA SER A 108 -1.88 -4.03 -6.40
C SER A 108 -3.19 -4.72 -6.05
N LEU A 109 -4.25 -3.96 -5.80
CA LEU A 109 -5.58 -4.54 -5.56
C LEU A 109 -6.25 -5.04 -6.85
N CYS A 110 -5.61 -4.87 -8.02
CA CYS A 110 -6.12 -5.41 -9.28
C CYS A 110 -5.77 -6.88 -9.46
N ASP A 111 -4.52 -7.25 -9.21
CA ASP A 111 -4.02 -8.62 -9.39
C ASP A 111 -3.62 -9.31 -8.08
N TRP A 112 -3.68 -8.56 -6.97
CA TRP A 112 -3.42 -9.00 -5.62
C TRP A 112 -1.98 -9.42 -5.33
N ASN A 113 -1.04 -9.11 -6.23
CA ASN A 113 0.37 -9.38 -6.03
C ASN A 113 1.04 -8.25 -5.23
N ILE A 114 1.94 -8.66 -4.33
CA ILE A 114 2.84 -7.77 -3.61
C ILE A 114 4.13 -7.67 -4.42
N ARG A 115 4.48 -6.45 -4.78
CA ARG A 115 5.69 -6.09 -5.51
C ARG A 115 6.67 -5.37 -4.59
N ARG A 116 7.96 -5.57 -4.86
CA ARG A 116 9.09 -4.98 -4.14
C ARG A 116 9.94 -4.19 -5.12
N TYR A 117 10.29 -2.97 -4.74
CA TYR A 117 11.25 -2.13 -5.43
C TYR A 117 12.41 -1.81 -4.49
N ASP A 118 13.64 -2.11 -4.91
CA ASP A 118 14.86 -1.84 -4.15
C ASP A 118 15.81 -0.98 -4.97
N PRO A 119 15.94 0.32 -4.65
CA PRO A 119 16.79 1.25 -5.40
C PRO A 119 18.27 0.84 -5.47
N SER A 120 18.74 -0.02 -4.56
CA SER A 120 20.14 -0.49 -4.58
C SER A 120 20.38 -1.62 -5.59
N GLN A 121 19.30 -2.28 -6.02
CA GLN A 121 19.30 -3.34 -7.02
C GLN A 121 18.79 -2.84 -8.38
N ASP A 122 18.49 -1.55 -8.47
CA ASP A 122 17.93 -0.93 -9.66
C ASP A 122 19.02 -0.63 -10.69
N ASP A 123 19.07 -1.46 -11.74
CA ASP A 123 19.81 -1.23 -12.99
C ASP A 123 18.95 -0.54 -14.08
N ARG A 124 17.75 -0.06 -13.70
CA ARG A 124 16.71 0.64 -14.48
C ARG A 124 16.29 -0.06 -15.76
N ASP A 125 15.45 -1.07 -15.59
CA ASP A 125 14.47 -1.53 -16.59
C ASP A 125 13.15 -0.73 -16.43
N ASP A 126 13.21 0.60 -16.59
CA ASP A 126 12.02 1.46 -16.53
C ASP A 126 11.13 1.23 -17.76
N GLU A 127 9.81 1.10 -17.57
CA GLU A 127 8.88 1.20 -18.70
C GLU A 127 8.58 2.68 -18.99
N GLU A 128 8.94 3.13 -20.20
CA GLU A 128 8.50 4.41 -20.73
C GLU A 128 7.07 4.29 -21.26
N VAL A 129 6.11 4.90 -20.55
CA VAL A 129 4.74 5.02 -21.05
C VAL A 129 4.57 6.39 -21.71
N ASP A 130 4.44 6.40 -23.04
CA ASP A 130 4.11 7.58 -23.82
C ASP A 130 2.59 7.82 -23.82
N PHE A 131 2.17 8.91 -23.18
CA PHE A 131 0.79 9.36 -23.25
C PHE A 131 0.57 10.17 -24.52
N ARG A 132 -0.63 10.08 -25.12
CA ARG A 132 -1.06 10.92 -26.25
C ARG A 132 -0.96 12.44 -26.02
N SER A 133 -0.70 12.86 -24.78
CA SER A 133 -0.42 14.24 -24.37
C SER A 133 1.05 14.67 -24.52
N GLY A 134 1.96 13.76 -24.94
CA GLY A 134 3.39 14.01 -25.05
C GLY A 134 4.14 14.04 -23.71
N ARG A 135 3.51 13.55 -22.64
CA ARG A 135 4.17 13.35 -21.34
C ARG A 135 4.65 11.91 -21.25
N VAL A 136 5.94 11.72 -21.02
CA VAL A 136 6.52 10.43 -20.65
C VAL A 136 6.49 10.32 -19.14
N ILE A 137 5.93 9.23 -18.63
CA ILE A 137 6.04 8.86 -17.21
C ILE A 137 6.89 7.60 -17.15
N TYR A 138 7.93 7.63 -16.31
CA TYR A 138 8.71 6.45 -15.98
C TYR A 138 7.98 5.68 -14.89
N LEU A 139 7.72 4.42 -15.16
CA LEU A 139 7.09 3.49 -14.24
C LEU A 139 8.10 2.38 -13.93
N THR A 140 8.35 2.17 -12.64
CA THR A 140 9.32 1.17 -12.22
C THR A 140 8.61 -0.14 -11.91
N CYS A 141 9.02 -1.19 -12.61
CA CYS A 141 8.55 -2.54 -12.39
C CYS A 141 9.17 -3.10 -11.10
N GLY A 142 8.35 -3.35 -10.08
CA GLY A 142 8.79 -4.08 -8.90
C GLY A 142 8.77 -5.60 -9.13
N HIS A 143 9.59 -6.33 -8.38
CA HIS A 143 9.58 -7.79 -8.38
C HIS A 143 8.43 -8.34 -7.52
N ILE A 144 7.70 -9.34 -8.00
CA ILE A 144 6.67 -10.02 -7.22
C ILE A 144 7.35 -10.83 -6.09
N VAL A 145 7.03 -10.48 -4.84
CA VAL A 145 7.57 -11.13 -3.63
C VAL A 145 6.50 -11.79 -2.76
N GLY A 146 5.22 -11.57 -3.08
CA GLY A 146 4.11 -12.14 -2.33
C GLY A 146 2.77 -11.93 -3.00
N TRP A 147 1.72 -12.37 -2.33
CA TRP A 147 0.34 -12.28 -2.78
C TRP A 147 -0.60 -12.25 -1.57
N VAL A 148 -1.73 -11.56 -1.71
CA VAL A 148 -2.81 -11.51 -0.71
C VAL A 148 -4.08 -12.04 -1.36
N PRO A 149 -4.75 -13.09 -0.84
CA PRO A 149 -6.02 -13.51 -1.42
C PRO A 149 -7.04 -12.38 -1.37
N PRO A 150 -7.80 -12.12 -2.46
CA PRO A 150 -8.95 -11.22 -2.39
C PRO A 150 -9.88 -11.66 -1.27
N LEU A 151 -10.40 -10.70 -0.51
CA LEU A 151 -11.47 -10.98 0.46
C LEU A 151 -12.64 -11.63 -0.30
N PRO A 152 -13.25 -12.71 0.23
CA PRO A 152 -14.39 -13.34 -0.41
C PRO A 152 -15.50 -12.31 -0.68
N GLU A 153 -16.10 -12.34 -1.88
CA GLU A 153 -17.16 -11.39 -2.30
C GLU A 153 -18.32 -11.27 -1.29
N GLU A 154 -18.54 -12.32 -0.48
CA GLU A 154 -19.57 -12.37 0.56
C GLU A 154 -19.38 -11.34 1.68
N GLU A 155 -18.13 -10.96 2.03
CA GLU A 155 -17.86 -9.97 3.08
C GLU A 155 -18.05 -8.52 2.59
N ILE A 156 -17.65 -8.23 1.36
CA ILE A 156 -17.81 -6.91 0.72
C ILE A 156 -19.29 -6.57 0.52
N ALA A 157 -20.11 -7.57 0.14
CA ALA A 157 -21.55 -7.42 0.01
C ALA A 157 -22.23 -7.13 1.35
N LEU A 158 -21.76 -7.73 2.46
CA LEU A 158 -22.32 -7.50 3.79
C LEU A 158 -22.00 -6.10 4.32
N GLU A 159 -20.77 -5.62 4.19
CA GLU A 159 -20.38 -4.28 4.66
C GLU A 159 -21.12 -3.17 3.90
N LEU A 160 -21.22 -3.28 2.56
CA LEU A 160 -22.00 -2.33 1.74
C LEU A 160 -23.49 -2.34 2.10
N THR A 161 -24.03 -3.49 2.50
CA THR A 161 -25.44 -3.61 2.93
C THR A 161 -25.66 -3.02 4.33
N VAL A 162 -24.70 -3.17 5.24
CA VAL A 162 -24.74 -2.60 6.60
C VAL A 162 -24.59 -1.08 6.57
N VAL A 163 -23.67 -0.54 5.77
CA VAL A 163 -23.50 0.93 5.58
C VAL A 163 -24.76 1.54 4.95
N ARG A 164 -25.35 0.89 3.92
CA ARG A 164 -26.62 1.35 3.33
C ARG A 164 -27.78 1.30 4.32
N ARG A 165 -27.87 0.29 5.20
CA ARG A 165 -28.90 0.22 6.24
C ARG A 165 -28.72 1.29 7.32
N ARG A 166 -27.49 1.59 7.75
CA ARG A 166 -27.21 2.68 8.71
C ARG A 166 -27.60 4.05 8.15
N ASN A 167 -27.25 4.33 6.90
CA ASN A 167 -27.60 5.60 6.24
C ASN A 167 -29.11 5.76 5.96
N ARG A 168 -29.86 4.65 5.91
CA ARG A 168 -31.32 4.69 5.77
C ARG A 168 -32.05 4.91 7.10
N LEU A 169 -31.43 4.56 8.22
CA LEU A 169 -32.00 4.75 9.56
C LEU A 169 -31.79 6.18 10.09
N THR A 170 -30.74 6.86 9.64
CA THR A 170 -30.46 8.27 10.01
C THR A 170 -31.29 9.29 9.24
N THR A 171 -31.85 8.93 8.08
CA THR A 171 -32.71 9.83 7.27
C THR A 171 -34.20 9.75 7.60
N HIS A 172 -34.61 8.87 8.52
CA HIS A 172 -36.00 8.72 8.95
C HIS A 172 -36.27 9.10 10.41
N SER A 173 -35.30 9.73 11.09
CA SER A 173 -35.52 10.35 12.41
C SER A 173 -35.61 11.86 12.25
N THR A 174 -36.78 12.34 11.81
CA THR A 174 -37.26 13.73 11.97
C THR A 174 -38.57 13.70 12.70
#